data_AF-A0AAW0U0I2-F1
#
_entry.id   AF-A0AAW0U0I2-F1
#
_cell.length_a   1.000
_cell.length_b   1.000
_cell.length_c   1.000
_cell.angle_alpha   90.00
_cell.angle_beta   90.00
_cell.angle_gamma   90.00
#
_symmetry.space_group_name_H-M   'P 1'
#
loop_
_entity.id
_entity.type
_entity.pdbx_description
1 polymer ?
#
loop_
_entity_poly.entity_id
_entity_poly.type
_entity_poly.pdbx_seq_one_letter_code
_entity_poly.pdbx_strand_id
1 'polypeptide(L)'
;MAWTLLTLILAGVGAAWAWGGGVELRNNTYRGVVVALEEDVAEDYSIIPNIKRMFQEGSRVLDQATRGRAHFGEVTILLPSSWSPNPEYKRVPGVVGTAGVRAAVKVGAPHSFHGHAPYTEQMGGCGEEGEAIHLTPYYVTHMYGALLQEYGAPGKVLVHEWAHYRWGVFDEYVSHRNKGTHAFYIDYHGKVRVTGCTGALRGWLGTAEGAGCHADVTGLPDAQCHFYPEERSGGGGGGGGGGSFMALYYLDAVTMFCDGKEVPHNAQAPTPHNQMCGRRPVWDVITQHPDFSGGANPPRDRRRTTREAIKEEEEEDMNKDKRTMKEEEEEEEEKDTTMDEEEEEEEKKKEEINTKKTEHTKEKEKEKTKKEMEKRKQEEEEDKQLEVTFKIIQLEKEEEEEEKEEEEEEEAKKNTENDKFYPKNETDGRGGGGGGGGGGEEEEEEEEEEEERIYAPRFVLLLDLSGSMDAYMGYLTGALKSFVRYLVPTGSKMAVLSFANTTHPNVKLVRGGGGERWGGREVTSG
;
A
#
# COMPACT_ATOMS: atom_id res chain seq x y z
N MET A 1 50.02 33.17 20.19
CA MET A 1 49.57 32.58 18.91
C MET A 1 48.67 31.41 19.23
N ALA A 2 47.36 31.66 19.27
CA ALA A 2 46.33 30.65 19.43
C ALA A 2 45.36 30.88 18.27
N TRP A 3 45.26 29.88 17.39
CA TRP A 3 44.31 29.86 16.29
C TRP A 3 43.03 29.19 16.82
N THR A 4 41.93 29.91 16.88
CA THR A 4 40.60 29.34 17.05
C THR A 4 39.76 29.76 15.86
N LEU A 5 39.39 28.75 15.05
CA LEU A 5 38.47 28.83 13.93
C LEU A 5 37.16 29.51 14.36
N LEU A 6 36.69 30.46 13.57
CA LEU A 6 35.28 30.87 13.56
C LEU A 6 34.66 30.34 12.27
N THR A 7 34.04 29.16 12.37
CA THR A 7 33.07 28.66 11.39
C THR A 7 31.83 29.55 11.47
N LEU A 8 31.54 30.27 10.39
CA LEU A 8 30.30 31.04 10.22
C LEU A 8 29.12 30.06 10.09
N ILE A 9 28.31 29.99 11.15
CA ILE A 9 26.98 29.39 11.13
C ILE A 9 26.06 30.38 10.40
N LEU A 10 25.83 30.14 9.11
CA LEU A 10 24.66 30.63 8.39
C LEU A 10 23.50 29.69 8.72
N ALA A 11 22.84 29.95 9.85
CA ALA A 11 21.56 29.36 10.19
C ALA A 11 20.61 30.51 10.51
N GLY A 12 19.76 30.85 9.55
CA GLY A 12 18.79 31.92 9.69
C GLY A 12 17.99 32.04 8.42
N VAL A 13 16.75 31.57 8.48
CA VAL A 13 15.69 31.63 7.46
C VAL A 13 15.82 30.60 6.33
N GLY A 14 15.00 29.54 6.42
CA GLY A 14 14.85 28.55 5.35
C GLY A 14 14.83 27.09 5.80
N ALA A 15 14.15 26.78 6.90
CA ALA A 15 13.77 25.40 7.21
C ALA A 15 12.29 25.37 7.55
N ALA A 16 11.44 25.45 6.53
CA ALA A 16 10.21 24.68 6.55
C ALA A 16 10.67 23.22 6.72
N TRP A 17 10.63 22.71 7.94
CA TRP A 17 10.88 21.30 8.18
C TRP A 17 9.78 20.58 7.41
N ALA A 18 10.13 20.00 6.26
CA ALA A 18 9.25 19.09 5.55
C ALA A 18 8.94 17.94 6.51
N TRP A 19 7.78 18.01 7.15
CA TRP A 19 7.19 16.90 7.88
C TRP A 19 6.84 15.83 6.84
N GLY A 20 7.84 15.05 6.47
CA GLY A 20 7.81 14.19 5.30
C GLY A 20 9.17 13.59 5.01
N GLY A 21 9.77 12.92 6.01
CA GLY A 21 10.72 11.86 5.68
C GLY A 21 9.95 10.84 4.84
N GLY A 22 10.30 10.71 3.56
CA GLY A 22 9.59 9.82 2.64
C GLY A 22 9.51 8.39 3.20
N VAL A 23 8.44 7.68 2.84
CA VAL A 23 8.24 6.30 3.27
C VAL A 23 9.46 5.46 2.90
N GLU A 24 9.97 4.72 3.89
CA GLU A 24 11.17 3.91 3.72
C GLU A 24 10.96 2.50 4.27
N LEU A 25 11.40 1.49 3.50
CA LEU A 25 11.46 0.10 3.94
C LEU A 25 12.87 -0.26 4.37
N ARG A 26 13.08 -0.44 5.69
CA ARG A 26 14.36 -0.93 6.24
C ARG A 26 14.14 -2.14 7.13
N ASN A 27 14.96 -3.17 6.95
CA ASN A 27 14.88 -4.42 7.71
C ASN A 27 13.45 -4.98 7.73
N ASN A 28 12.81 -4.98 6.56
CA ASN A 28 11.43 -5.43 6.36
C ASN A 28 10.35 -4.56 7.04
N THR A 29 10.68 -3.44 7.66
CA THR A 29 9.72 -2.59 8.38
C THR A 29 9.56 -1.23 7.68
N TYR A 30 8.34 -0.88 7.29
CA TYR A 30 8.02 0.46 6.78
C TYR A 30 7.99 1.48 7.93
N ARG A 31 8.66 2.60 7.70
CA ARG A 31 8.73 3.76 8.59
C ARG A 31 8.44 5.05 7.82
N GLY A 32 8.13 6.11 8.56
CA GLY A 32 7.79 7.41 7.98
C GLY A 32 6.42 7.42 7.29
N VAL A 33 5.54 6.46 7.60
CA VAL A 33 4.18 6.43 7.04
C VAL A 33 3.36 7.51 7.73
N VAL A 34 2.83 8.45 6.94
CA VAL A 34 1.98 9.53 7.43
C VAL A 34 0.55 9.33 6.93
N VAL A 35 -0.40 9.40 7.87
CA VAL A 35 -1.84 9.47 7.63
C VAL A 35 -2.29 10.88 8.02
N ALA A 36 -2.79 11.66 7.06
CA ALA A 36 -3.25 13.02 7.31
C ALA A 36 -4.78 13.10 7.22
N LEU A 37 -5.42 13.67 8.22
CA LEU A 37 -6.84 14.01 8.19
C LEU A 37 -6.98 15.46 7.74
N GLU A 38 -7.79 15.70 6.70
CA GLU A 38 -8.04 17.06 6.20
C GLU A 38 -8.80 17.90 7.23
N GLU A 39 -8.64 19.23 7.17
CA GLU A 39 -9.19 20.13 8.21
C GLU A 39 -10.72 20.12 8.33
N ASP A 40 -11.41 19.77 7.26
CA ASP A 40 -12.87 19.68 7.19
C ASP A 40 -13.41 18.33 7.73
N VAL A 41 -12.53 17.40 8.10
CA VAL A 41 -12.92 16.13 8.71
C VAL A 41 -13.46 16.38 10.12
N ALA A 42 -14.76 16.16 10.30
CA ALA A 42 -15.40 16.25 11.61
C ALA A 42 -14.81 15.24 12.61
N GLU A 43 -14.67 15.68 13.86
CA GLU A 43 -14.17 14.84 14.95
C GLU A 43 -15.11 13.66 15.23
N ASP A 44 -14.57 12.45 15.16
CA ASP A 44 -15.27 11.20 15.48
C ASP A 44 -14.31 10.25 16.21
N TYR A 45 -14.73 9.79 17.39
CA TYR A 45 -13.93 8.94 18.28
C TYR A 45 -13.54 7.58 17.68
N SER A 46 -14.20 7.13 16.61
CA SER A 46 -13.90 5.87 15.94
C SER A 46 -12.79 5.97 14.89
N ILE A 47 -12.48 7.17 14.38
CA ILE A 47 -11.52 7.36 13.28
C ILE A 47 -10.12 6.88 13.68
N ILE A 48 -9.56 7.40 14.77
CA ILE A 48 -8.19 7.03 15.20
C ILE A 48 -8.10 5.53 15.53
N PRO A 49 -8.99 4.93 16.34
CA PRO A 49 -8.97 3.49 16.60
C PRO A 49 -9.09 2.63 15.34
N ASN A 50 -9.96 3.01 14.40
CA ASN A 50 -10.16 2.25 13.17
C ASN A 50 -8.93 2.31 12.26
N ILE A 51 -8.29 3.48 12.12
CA ILE A 51 -7.02 3.63 11.39
C ILE A 51 -5.94 2.78 12.05
N LYS A 52 -5.78 2.85 13.38
CA LYS A 52 -4.80 2.03 14.12
C LYS A 52 -5.00 0.54 13.85
N ARG A 53 -6.25 0.08 13.96
CA ARG A 53 -6.63 -1.31 13.70
C ARG A 53 -6.35 -1.72 12.25
N MET A 54 -6.68 -0.86 11.28
CA MET A 54 -6.48 -1.13 9.86
C MET A 54 -4.99 -1.30 9.54
N PHE A 55 -4.13 -0.45 10.08
CA PHE A 55 -2.68 -0.59 9.93
C PHE A 55 -2.14 -1.82 10.64
N GLN A 56 -2.65 -2.16 11.83
CA GLN A 56 -2.21 -3.34 12.56
C GLN A 56 -2.58 -4.64 11.84
N GLU A 57 -3.80 -4.74 11.32
CA GLU A 57 -4.25 -5.87 10.49
C GLU A 57 -3.50 -5.89 9.15
N GLY A 58 -3.38 -4.73 8.49
CA GLY A 58 -2.66 -4.55 7.23
C GLY A 58 -1.18 -4.92 7.34
N SER A 59 -0.54 -4.73 8.50
CA SER A 59 0.84 -5.12 8.75
C SER A 59 1.03 -6.64 8.57
N ARG A 60 0.10 -7.43 9.11
CA ARG A 60 0.10 -8.90 8.97
C ARG A 60 -0.19 -9.34 7.54
N VAL A 61 -1.17 -8.69 6.91
CA VAL A 61 -1.53 -8.96 5.52
C VAL A 61 -0.34 -8.67 4.59
N LEU A 62 0.36 -7.54 4.81
CA LEU A 62 1.51 -7.14 4.00
C LEU A 62 2.69 -8.08 4.19
N ASP A 63 2.98 -8.51 5.43
CA ASP A 63 4.02 -9.50 5.70
C ASP A 63 3.73 -10.79 4.92
N GLN A 64 2.51 -11.29 5.03
CA GLN A 64 2.11 -12.51 4.33
C GLN A 64 2.20 -12.34 2.81
N ALA A 65 1.59 -11.28 2.26
CA ALA A 65 1.52 -11.01 0.82
C ALA A 65 2.90 -10.86 0.18
N THR A 66 3.88 -10.39 0.96
CA THR A 66 5.25 -10.17 0.51
C THR A 66 6.21 -11.28 0.90
N ARG A 67 5.72 -12.42 1.42
CA ARG A 67 6.54 -13.56 1.89
C ARG A 67 7.53 -13.17 2.99
N GLY A 68 7.09 -12.37 3.95
CA GLY A 68 7.88 -11.91 5.09
C GLY A 68 8.87 -10.81 4.74
N ARG A 69 8.66 -10.06 3.64
CA ARG A 69 9.60 -9.05 3.16
C ARG A 69 9.26 -7.63 3.57
N ALA A 70 8.00 -7.34 3.91
CA ALA A 70 7.58 -6.00 4.34
C ALA A 70 6.40 -6.06 5.31
N HIS A 71 6.39 -5.19 6.31
CA HIS A 71 5.27 -4.94 7.22
C HIS A 71 5.27 -3.47 7.68
N PHE A 72 4.16 -2.98 8.24
CA PHE A 72 4.12 -1.61 8.79
C PHE A 72 4.73 -1.61 10.20
N GLY A 73 5.54 -0.61 10.55
CA GLY A 73 6.09 -0.48 11.89
C GLY A 73 5.90 0.88 12.56
N GLU A 74 6.00 1.97 11.81
CA GLU A 74 5.82 3.32 12.36
C GLU A 74 4.87 4.14 11.50
N VAL A 75 3.75 4.55 12.12
CA VAL A 75 2.71 5.35 11.49
C VAL A 75 2.48 6.62 12.31
N THR A 76 2.47 7.77 11.64
CA THR A 76 2.12 9.07 12.22
C THR A 76 0.75 9.48 11.72
N ILE A 77 -0.18 9.78 12.63
CA ILE A 77 -1.51 10.28 12.32
C ILE A 77 -1.53 11.78 12.61
N LEU A 78 -1.70 12.60 11.58
CA LEU A 78 -1.86 14.04 11.68
C LEU A 78 -3.35 14.37 11.76
N LEU A 79 -3.72 15.06 12.83
CA LEU A 79 -5.10 15.44 13.13
C LEU A 79 -5.38 16.88 12.69
N PRO A 80 -6.65 17.18 12.36
CA PRO A 80 -7.11 18.54 12.14
C PRO A 80 -6.87 19.40 13.39
N SER A 81 -6.46 20.66 13.19
CA SER A 81 -6.37 21.68 14.24
C SER A 81 -7.76 22.02 14.81
N SER A 82 -8.83 21.74 14.06
CA SER A 82 -10.22 21.91 14.50
C SER A 82 -10.68 20.92 15.58
N TRP A 83 -9.99 19.80 15.76
CA TRP A 83 -10.35 18.77 16.74
C TRP A 83 -10.09 19.20 18.18
N SER A 84 -10.82 18.63 19.12
CA SER A 84 -10.67 18.90 20.54
C SER A 84 -9.28 18.46 21.03
N PRO A 85 -8.56 19.29 21.81
CA PRO A 85 -7.28 18.89 22.38
C PRO A 85 -7.37 17.64 23.26
N ASN A 86 -6.38 16.75 23.14
CA ASN A 86 -6.26 15.57 23.98
C ASN A 86 -4.81 15.45 24.49
N PRO A 87 -4.58 15.14 25.78
CA PRO A 87 -3.24 14.90 26.33
C PRO A 87 -2.43 13.81 25.61
N GLU A 88 -3.09 12.87 24.90
CA GLU A 88 -2.42 11.84 24.11
C GLU A 88 -1.85 12.37 22.78
N TYR A 89 -2.31 13.54 22.32
CA TYR A 89 -1.88 14.13 21.06
C TYR A 89 -0.66 14.99 21.30
N LYS A 90 0.41 14.74 20.54
CA LYS A 90 1.57 15.63 20.54
C LYS A 90 1.23 16.87 19.73
N ARG A 91 1.46 18.05 20.30
CA ARG A 91 1.42 19.30 19.55
C ARG A 91 2.81 19.65 19.05
N VAL A 92 2.86 20.16 17.84
CA VAL A 92 4.10 20.58 17.20
C VAL A 92 3.95 22.06 16.86
N PRO A 93 4.71 22.95 17.51
CA PRO A 93 4.70 24.37 17.18
C PRO A 93 5.22 24.62 15.76
N GLY A 94 4.61 25.56 15.04
CA GLY A 94 5.08 26.06 13.73
C GLY A 94 4.76 25.18 12.51
N VAL A 95 3.78 24.27 12.62
CA VAL A 95 3.23 23.55 11.47
C VAL A 95 1.72 23.76 11.45
N VAL A 96 1.25 24.44 10.42
CA VAL A 96 -0.14 24.86 10.34
C VAL A 96 -0.92 24.05 9.32
N GLY A 97 -2.00 23.41 9.80
CA GLY A 97 -2.94 22.66 8.98
C GLY A 97 -2.32 21.46 8.26
N THR A 98 -3.17 20.54 7.79
CA THR A 98 -2.71 19.36 7.06
C THR A 98 -2.46 19.63 5.57
N ALA A 99 -2.76 20.85 5.10
CA ALA A 99 -2.58 21.27 3.72
C ALA A 99 -1.09 21.29 3.33
N GLY A 100 -0.74 20.64 2.22
CA GLY A 100 0.63 20.59 1.70
C GLY A 100 1.54 19.53 2.35
N VAL A 101 1.07 18.78 3.34
CA VAL A 101 1.82 17.63 3.89
C VAL A 101 1.77 16.46 2.90
N ARG A 102 2.95 15.93 2.52
CA ARG A 102 3.04 14.68 1.76
C ARG A 102 2.71 13.51 2.68
N ALA A 103 1.49 12.99 2.57
CA ALA A 103 1.01 11.86 3.34
C ALA A 103 0.76 10.64 2.43
N ALA A 104 1.11 9.45 2.92
CA ALA A 104 0.83 8.21 2.22
C ALA A 104 -0.67 7.90 2.20
N VAL A 105 -1.38 8.29 3.26
CA VAL A 105 -2.84 8.20 3.35
C VAL A 105 -3.43 9.56 3.70
N LYS A 106 -4.46 9.97 2.97
CA LYS A 106 -5.27 11.16 3.26
C LYS A 106 -6.69 10.71 3.60
N VAL A 107 -7.25 11.28 4.66
CA VAL A 107 -8.65 11.12 5.03
C VAL A 107 -9.34 12.45 4.79
N GLY A 108 -10.24 12.49 3.80
CA GLY A 108 -10.81 13.73 3.29
C GLY A 108 -12.18 13.57 2.65
N ALA A 109 -12.69 14.66 2.08
CA ALA A 109 -14.00 14.70 1.45
C ALA A 109 -14.15 13.64 0.33
N PRO A 110 -15.36 13.10 0.10
CA PRO A 110 -15.56 12.11 -0.96
C PRO A 110 -15.27 12.69 -2.34
N HIS A 111 -14.52 11.93 -3.15
CA HIS A 111 -14.22 12.32 -4.52
C HIS A 111 -15.47 12.15 -5.42
N SER A 112 -15.70 13.07 -6.36
CA SER A 112 -16.89 13.05 -7.22
C SER A 112 -17.07 11.76 -8.04
N PHE A 113 -15.95 11.13 -8.43
CA PHE A 113 -15.95 9.88 -9.20
C PHE A 113 -15.92 8.62 -8.32
N HIS A 114 -15.13 8.63 -7.23
CA HIS A 114 -14.94 7.44 -6.38
C HIS A 114 -15.99 7.36 -5.25
N GLY A 115 -16.64 8.48 -4.92
CA GLY A 115 -17.56 8.58 -3.79
C GLY A 115 -16.83 8.27 -2.48
N HIS A 116 -17.35 7.29 -1.75
CA HIS A 116 -16.76 6.81 -0.49
C HIS A 116 -15.81 5.62 -0.65
N ALA A 117 -15.63 5.10 -1.88
CA ALA A 117 -14.72 3.99 -2.11
C ALA A 117 -13.28 4.43 -1.79
N PRO A 118 -12.49 3.59 -1.08
CA PRO A 118 -11.06 3.80 -0.95
C PRO A 118 -10.41 3.71 -2.34
N TYR A 119 -9.42 4.55 -2.60
CA TYR A 119 -8.69 4.55 -3.86
C TYR A 119 -7.31 5.19 -3.70
N THR A 120 -6.43 4.97 -4.67
CA THR A 120 -5.11 5.62 -4.74
C THR A 120 -5.04 6.59 -5.92
N GLU A 121 -4.54 7.79 -5.66
CA GLU A 121 -4.22 8.79 -6.69
C GLU A 121 -2.93 8.40 -7.43
N GLN A 122 -3.06 7.51 -8.41
CA GLN A 122 -1.92 6.94 -9.13
C GLN A 122 -1.80 7.52 -10.55
N MET A 123 -1.18 8.69 -10.67
CA MET A 123 -0.98 9.36 -11.96
C MET A 123 0.24 8.85 -12.74
N GLY A 124 1.17 8.17 -12.06
CA GLY A 124 2.41 7.61 -12.63
C GLY A 124 2.19 6.40 -13.56
N GLY A 125 3.28 5.95 -14.17
CA GLY A 125 3.37 4.73 -14.96
C GLY A 125 3.54 3.46 -14.10
N CYS A 126 3.78 2.33 -14.76
CA CYS A 126 4.06 1.08 -14.06
C CYS A 126 5.36 1.15 -13.25
N GLY A 127 5.29 0.78 -11.98
CA GLY A 127 6.45 0.83 -11.07
C GLY A 127 6.70 2.21 -10.46
N GLU A 128 5.89 3.21 -10.77
CA GLU A 128 6.01 4.57 -10.23
C GLU A 128 5.10 4.78 -9.02
N GLU A 129 5.63 5.38 -7.96
CA GLU A 129 4.88 5.69 -6.74
C GLU A 129 3.67 6.61 -7.06
N GLY A 130 2.52 6.30 -6.46
CA GLY A 130 1.33 7.15 -6.46
C GLY A 130 1.49 8.36 -5.54
N GLU A 131 0.52 9.27 -5.60
CA GLU A 131 0.55 10.51 -4.82
C GLU A 131 0.08 10.27 -3.37
N ALA A 132 -1.09 9.66 -3.19
CA ALA A 132 -1.64 9.30 -1.89
C ALA A 132 -2.76 8.25 -2.02
N ILE A 133 -2.94 7.45 -0.99
CA ILE A 133 -4.16 6.67 -0.76
C ILE A 133 -5.20 7.61 -0.16
N HIS A 134 -6.39 7.67 -0.74
CA HIS A 134 -7.48 8.51 -0.27
C HIS A 134 -8.58 7.66 0.37
N LEU A 135 -8.92 7.99 1.62
CA LEU A 135 -10.02 7.42 2.37
C LEU A 135 -11.02 8.53 2.71
N THR A 136 -12.29 8.19 2.91
CA THR A 136 -13.29 9.16 3.39
C THR A 136 -13.61 8.93 4.86
N PRO A 137 -14.04 9.95 5.63
CA PRO A 137 -14.53 9.76 6.99
C PRO A 137 -15.63 8.71 7.08
N TYR A 138 -16.53 8.66 6.09
CA TYR A 138 -17.58 7.64 6.02
C TYR A 138 -17.01 6.22 5.89
N TYR A 139 -16.04 6.03 4.99
CA TYR A 139 -15.35 4.74 4.88
C TYR A 139 -14.68 4.38 6.21
N VAL A 140 -13.92 5.30 6.78
CA VAL A 140 -13.11 5.03 7.98
C VAL A 140 -13.95 4.64 9.18
N THR A 141 -15.10 5.28 9.37
CA THR A 141 -16.02 5.02 10.48
C THR A 141 -16.83 3.72 10.30
N HIS A 142 -17.05 3.26 9.06
CA HIS A 142 -17.92 2.12 8.75
C HIS A 142 -17.18 0.86 8.25
N MET A 143 -15.85 0.91 8.08
CA MET A 143 -15.02 -0.15 7.49
C MET A 143 -15.10 -1.51 8.23
N TYR A 144 -15.37 -1.50 9.54
CA TYR A 144 -15.53 -2.72 10.35
C TYR A 144 -16.99 -3.14 10.56
N GLY A 145 -17.94 -2.47 9.90
CA GLY A 145 -19.36 -2.72 10.02
C GLY A 145 -20.01 -2.85 8.65
N ALA A 146 -20.82 -1.87 8.28
CA ALA A 146 -21.65 -1.89 7.07
C ALA A 146 -20.85 -2.08 5.77
N LEU A 147 -19.59 -1.61 5.73
CA LEU A 147 -18.76 -1.64 4.53
C LEU A 147 -17.91 -2.91 4.39
N LEU A 148 -17.90 -3.78 5.40
CA LEU A 148 -17.08 -5.00 5.39
C LEU A 148 -17.48 -5.95 4.26
N GLN A 149 -18.78 -6.06 3.96
CA GLN A 149 -19.26 -6.92 2.86
C GLN A 149 -18.98 -6.32 1.48
N GLU A 150 -18.90 -4.99 1.38
CA GLU A 150 -18.68 -4.29 0.10
C GLU A 150 -17.20 -4.27 -0.29
N TYR A 151 -16.31 -3.98 0.66
CA TYR A 151 -14.87 -3.80 0.40
C TYR A 151 -13.99 -4.91 0.99
N GLY A 152 -14.51 -5.77 1.85
CA GLY A 152 -13.71 -6.78 2.55
C GLY A 152 -12.94 -6.21 3.74
N ALA A 153 -12.06 -7.04 4.31
CA ALA A 153 -11.31 -6.70 5.52
C ALA A 153 -10.44 -5.43 5.32
N PRO A 154 -10.50 -4.42 6.21
CA PRO A 154 -9.77 -3.16 6.03
C PRO A 154 -8.25 -3.31 5.88
N GLY A 155 -7.63 -4.27 6.58
CA GLY A 155 -6.22 -4.58 6.40
C GLY A 155 -5.86 -5.05 4.97
N LYS A 156 -6.77 -5.77 4.30
CA LYS A 156 -6.58 -6.18 2.90
C LYS A 156 -6.79 -5.02 1.92
N VAL A 157 -7.79 -4.17 2.19
CA VAL A 157 -8.00 -2.94 1.42
C VAL A 157 -6.76 -2.05 1.48
N LEU A 158 -6.20 -1.85 2.69
CA LEU A 158 -4.98 -1.08 2.85
C LEU A 158 -3.82 -1.66 2.04
N VAL A 159 -3.61 -2.97 2.02
CA VAL A 159 -2.52 -3.60 1.25
C VAL A 159 -2.75 -3.50 -0.26
N HIS A 160 -4.00 -3.59 -0.72
CA HIS A 160 -4.37 -3.38 -2.12
C HIS A 160 -4.03 -1.95 -2.56
N GLU A 161 -4.50 -0.94 -1.82
CA GLU A 161 -4.19 0.47 -2.10
C GLU A 161 -2.71 0.80 -1.89
N TRP A 162 -2.06 0.17 -0.91
CA TRP A 162 -0.62 0.32 -0.69
C TRP A 162 0.19 -0.18 -1.88
N ALA A 163 -0.25 -1.23 -2.57
CA ALA A 163 0.43 -1.73 -3.76
C ALA A 163 0.32 -0.72 -4.92
N HIS A 164 -0.84 -0.09 -5.12
CA HIS A 164 -1.00 1.02 -6.05
C HIS A 164 -0.09 2.19 -5.69
N TYR A 165 -0.10 2.60 -4.42
CA TYR A 165 0.64 3.75 -3.92
C TYR A 165 2.14 3.52 -3.99
N ARG A 166 2.66 2.50 -3.31
CA ARG A 166 4.11 2.36 -3.10
C ARG A 166 4.83 1.75 -4.30
N TRP A 167 4.21 0.81 -5.00
CA TRP A 167 4.89 0.02 -6.04
C TRP A 167 4.39 0.31 -7.46
N GLY A 168 3.39 1.19 -7.62
CA GLY A 168 2.93 1.59 -8.94
C GLY A 168 2.34 0.46 -9.76
N VAL A 169 1.70 -0.53 -9.11
CA VAL A 169 0.95 -1.59 -9.80
C VAL A 169 -0.49 -1.16 -10.01
N PHE A 170 -1.26 -1.90 -10.78
CA PHE A 170 -2.64 -1.54 -11.15
C PHE A 170 -3.55 -2.74 -10.95
N ASP A 171 -4.85 -2.50 -11.08
CA ASP A 171 -5.84 -3.55 -10.94
C ASP A 171 -5.65 -4.64 -12.00
N GLU A 172 -5.77 -5.88 -11.54
CA GLU A 172 -5.92 -7.09 -12.31
C GLU A 172 -7.40 -7.49 -12.42
N TYR A 173 -8.32 -6.55 -12.21
CA TYR A 173 -9.73 -6.67 -12.55
C TYR A 173 -10.18 -5.41 -13.29
N VAL A 174 -11.39 -5.45 -13.82
CA VAL A 174 -12.02 -4.30 -14.45
C VAL A 174 -13.06 -3.74 -13.50
N SER A 175 -12.94 -2.47 -13.12
CA SER A 175 -13.94 -1.82 -12.30
C SER A 175 -15.30 -1.75 -13.02
N HIS A 176 -16.37 -2.16 -12.35
CA HIS A 176 -17.75 -2.02 -12.83
C HIS A 176 -18.18 -0.56 -13.07
N ARG A 177 -17.43 0.40 -12.53
CA ARG A 177 -17.68 1.84 -12.75
C ARG A 177 -17.18 2.32 -14.11
N ASN A 178 -16.26 1.58 -14.75
CA ASN A 178 -15.79 1.87 -16.10
C ASN A 178 -16.79 1.33 -17.14
N LYS A 179 -17.75 2.18 -17.50
CA LYS A 179 -18.74 1.94 -18.57
C LYS A 179 -18.01 1.82 -19.92
N GLY A 180 -17.57 0.62 -20.28
CA GLY A 180 -16.92 0.34 -21.57
C GLY A 180 -15.93 -0.83 -21.56
N THR A 181 -15.57 -1.35 -20.39
CA THR A 181 -14.65 -2.47 -20.26
C THR A 181 -15.41 -3.72 -19.83
N HIS A 182 -15.27 -4.80 -20.61
CA HIS A 182 -15.99 -6.04 -20.40
C HIS A 182 -15.37 -6.82 -19.24
N ALA A 183 -16.20 -7.25 -18.28
CA ALA A 183 -15.83 -8.17 -17.21
C ALA A 183 -15.35 -9.54 -17.74
N PHE A 184 -15.51 -9.77 -19.04
CA PHE A 184 -15.12 -10.96 -19.76
C PHE A 184 -14.40 -10.62 -21.05
N TYR A 185 -13.59 -11.55 -21.55
CA TYR A 185 -12.92 -11.46 -22.84
C TYR A 185 -12.82 -12.83 -23.51
N ILE A 186 -12.58 -12.86 -24.82
CA ILE A 186 -12.32 -14.09 -25.57
C ILE A 186 -10.81 -14.29 -25.63
N ASP A 187 -10.31 -15.41 -25.09
CA ASP A 187 -8.90 -15.77 -25.19
C ASP A 187 -8.51 -16.21 -26.62
N TYR A 188 -7.21 -16.34 -26.89
CA TYR A 188 -6.70 -16.80 -28.18
C TYR A 188 -7.18 -18.20 -28.62
N HIS A 189 -7.75 -19.00 -27.71
CA HIS A 189 -8.38 -20.28 -28.00
C HIS A 189 -9.87 -20.15 -28.31
N GLY A 190 -10.40 -18.93 -28.41
CA GLY A 190 -11.81 -18.67 -28.64
C GLY A 190 -12.69 -18.93 -27.43
N LYS A 191 -12.13 -19.02 -26.21
CA LYS A 191 -12.90 -19.28 -24.99
C LYS A 191 -13.19 -17.99 -24.23
N VAL A 192 -14.43 -17.84 -23.78
CA VAL A 192 -14.82 -16.76 -22.87
C VAL A 192 -14.14 -16.97 -21.52
N ARG A 193 -13.47 -15.92 -21.03
CA ARG A 193 -12.77 -15.87 -19.75
C ARG A 193 -13.21 -14.65 -18.96
N VAL A 194 -13.15 -14.75 -17.64
CA VAL A 194 -13.26 -13.60 -16.74
C VAL A 194 -12.00 -12.76 -16.89
N THR A 195 -12.15 -11.44 -16.97
CA THR A 195 -11.02 -10.52 -16.99
C THR A 195 -10.39 -10.44 -15.61
N GLY A 196 -9.29 -11.16 -15.39
CA GLY A 196 -8.37 -10.92 -14.27
C GLY A 196 -7.28 -11.96 -14.03
N CYS A 197 -6.40 -11.70 -13.05
CA CYS A 197 -5.46 -12.70 -12.52
C CYS A 197 -6.16 -13.56 -11.45
N THR A 198 -7.11 -14.38 -11.94
CA THR A 198 -7.95 -15.29 -11.15
C THR A 198 -7.75 -16.73 -11.63
N GLY A 199 -6.52 -17.26 -11.55
CA GLY A 199 -6.25 -18.65 -11.93
C GLY A 199 -7.13 -19.63 -11.13
N ALA A 200 -7.62 -20.72 -11.72
CA ALA A 200 -8.39 -21.81 -11.04
C ALA A 200 -9.53 -21.44 -10.06
N LEU A 201 -9.88 -20.16 -9.87
CA LEU A 201 -10.99 -19.73 -9.04
C LEU A 201 -12.28 -20.19 -9.70
N ARG A 202 -13.01 -21.04 -8.99
CA ARG A 202 -14.35 -21.44 -9.37
C ARG A 202 -15.32 -20.36 -8.93
N GLY A 203 -16.44 -20.31 -9.63
CA GLY A 203 -17.48 -19.32 -9.39
C GLY A 203 -18.60 -19.52 -10.39
N TRP A 204 -19.59 -18.65 -10.30
CA TRP A 204 -20.73 -18.66 -11.21
C TRP A 204 -20.93 -17.28 -11.83
N LEU A 205 -21.67 -17.25 -12.93
CA LEU A 205 -22.07 -16.04 -13.62
C LEU A 205 -23.52 -15.72 -13.25
N GLY A 206 -23.80 -14.47 -12.92
CA GLY A 206 -25.16 -14.00 -12.70
C GLY A 206 -25.27 -12.48 -12.79
N THR A 207 -26.51 -11.98 -12.79
CA THR A 207 -26.77 -10.55 -12.58
C THR A 207 -26.89 -10.24 -11.09
N ALA A 208 -26.91 -8.95 -10.75
CA ALA A 208 -27.13 -8.51 -9.36
C ALA A 208 -28.48 -9.00 -8.79
N GLU A 209 -29.48 -9.21 -9.65
CA GLU A 209 -30.80 -9.74 -9.31
C GLU A 209 -30.85 -11.28 -9.26
N GLY A 210 -29.71 -11.95 -9.49
CA GLY A 210 -29.60 -13.41 -9.47
C GLY A 210 -30.12 -14.09 -10.74
N ALA A 211 -30.34 -13.34 -11.83
CA ALA A 211 -30.67 -13.93 -13.12
C ALA A 211 -29.42 -14.57 -13.77
N GLY A 212 -29.64 -15.56 -14.64
CA GLY A 212 -28.55 -16.15 -15.42
C GLY A 212 -28.04 -15.18 -16.48
N CYS A 213 -26.75 -15.25 -16.78
CA CYS A 213 -26.17 -14.43 -17.84
C CYS A 213 -26.45 -14.98 -19.24
N HIS A 214 -26.62 -14.08 -20.20
CA HIS A 214 -26.80 -14.43 -21.61
C HIS A 214 -25.63 -13.90 -22.44
N ALA A 215 -25.36 -14.54 -23.57
CA ALA A 215 -24.38 -14.02 -24.52
C ALA A 215 -24.99 -12.85 -25.31
N ASP A 216 -24.24 -11.78 -25.48
CA ASP A 216 -24.59 -10.64 -26.34
C ASP A 216 -24.18 -10.89 -27.80
N VAL A 217 -24.33 -9.86 -28.64
CA VAL A 217 -24.00 -9.93 -30.08
C VAL A 217 -22.51 -10.18 -30.37
N THR A 218 -21.64 -9.97 -29.39
CA THR A 218 -20.19 -10.24 -29.48
C THR A 218 -19.84 -11.66 -29.07
N GLY A 219 -20.79 -12.41 -28.49
CA GLY A 219 -20.58 -13.73 -27.92
C GLY A 219 -20.01 -13.70 -26.49
N LEU A 220 -19.84 -12.51 -25.91
CA LEU A 220 -19.49 -12.34 -24.50
C LEU A 220 -20.75 -12.30 -23.63
N PRO A 221 -20.65 -12.59 -22.32
CA PRO A 221 -21.75 -12.34 -21.40
C PRO A 221 -22.20 -10.88 -21.45
N ASP A 222 -23.50 -10.67 -21.29
CA ASP A 222 -24.13 -9.35 -21.29
C ASP A 222 -23.49 -8.39 -20.26
N ALA A 223 -23.67 -7.09 -20.47
CA ALA A 223 -23.04 -6.06 -19.64
C ALA A 223 -23.52 -6.07 -18.17
N GLN A 224 -24.63 -6.73 -17.87
CA GLN A 224 -25.16 -6.87 -16.51
C GLN A 224 -24.64 -8.14 -15.82
N CYS A 225 -23.87 -8.96 -16.54
CA CYS A 225 -23.30 -10.18 -16.02
C CYS A 225 -22.06 -9.89 -15.17
N HIS A 226 -22.02 -10.51 -14.00
CA HIS A 226 -20.90 -10.48 -13.08
C HIS A 226 -20.40 -11.90 -12.82
N PHE A 227 -19.09 -12.02 -12.57
CA PHE A 227 -18.51 -13.24 -12.03
C PHE A 227 -18.53 -13.17 -10.51
N TYR A 228 -19.17 -14.16 -9.89
CA TYR A 228 -19.20 -14.34 -8.44
C TYR A 228 -18.26 -15.49 -8.07
N PRO A 229 -17.12 -15.22 -7.43
CA PRO A 229 -16.21 -16.25 -6.99
C PRO A 229 -16.86 -17.12 -5.90
N GLU A 230 -16.62 -18.42 -5.96
CA GLU A 230 -17.02 -19.36 -4.92
C GLU A 230 -16.10 -19.17 -3.70
N GLU A 231 -16.65 -18.71 -2.58
CA GLU A 231 -15.89 -18.59 -1.34
C GLU A 231 -15.48 -19.98 -0.84
N ARG A 232 -14.17 -20.26 -0.82
CA ARG A 232 -13.65 -21.41 -0.06
C ARG A 232 -13.61 -21.02 1.42
N SER A 233 -14.71 -21.26 2.14
CA SER A 233 -14.70 -21.19 3.61
C SER A 233 -13.76 -22.28 4.16
N GLY A 234 -12.69 -21.88 4.85
CA GLY A 234 -11.91 -22.81 5.68
C GLY A 234 -10.42 -22.53 5.70
N GLY A 235 -9.94 -22.02 6.85
CA GLY A 235 -8.53 -21.82 7.13
C GLY A 235 -7.73 -23.12 7.22
N GLY A 236 -6.42 -22.99 7.00
CA GLY A 236 -5.44 -24.03 7.30
C GLY A 236 -4.65 -24.51 6.07
N GLY A 237 -3.49 -23.91 5.86
CA GLY A 237 -2.30 -24.58 5.33
C GLY A 237 -2.32 -25.08 3.88
N GLY A 238 -1.63 -24.34 3.00
CA GLY A 238 -0.92 -24.90 1.85
C GLY A 238 -1.73 -25.03 0.55
N GLY A 239 -1.68 -23.98 -0.28
CA GLY A 239 -2.06 -24.07 -1.69
C GLY A 239 -2.69 -22.78 -2.20
N GLY A 240 -1.87 -21.87 -2.74
CA GLY A 240 -2.36 -20.72 -3.49
C GLY A 240 -3.34 -21.16 -4.58
N GLY A 241 -4.56 -20.64 -4.55
CA GLY A 241 -5.61 -21.07 -5.48
C GLY A 241 -6.89 -20.25 -5.30
N GLY A 242 -7.10 -19.16 -6.02
CA GLY A 242 -6.28 -18.65 -7.11
C GLY A 242 -6.73 -17.25 -7.54
N GLY A 243 -6.32 -16.27 -6.77
CA GLY A 243 -6.52 -14.87 -7.09
C GLY A 243 -5.35 -14.06 -6.57
N SER A 244 -5.15 -12.90 -7.18
CA SER A 244 -4.18 -11.91 -6.75
C SER A 244 -4.85 -10.88 -5.83
N PHE A 245 -4.08 -10.27 -4.93
CA PHE A 245 -4.49 -9.06 -4.22
C PHE A 245 -4.91 -7.93 -5.18
N MET A 246 -4.35 -7.87 -6.40
CA MET A 246 -4.79 -6.87 -7.38
C MET A 246 -6.05 -7.28 -8.14
N ALA A 247 -6.62 -8.46 -7.88
CA ALA A 247 -7.81 -8.96 -8.58
C ALA A 247 -9.04 -9.06 -7.65
N LEU A 248 -8.90 -9.74 -6.51
CA LEU A 248 -10.01 -10.09 -5.61
C LEU A 248 -9.58 -9.98 -4.13
N TYR A 249 -8.98 -8.85 -3.75
CA TYR A 249 -8.42 -8.65 -2.41
C TYR A 249 -9.42 -8.89 -1.27
N TYR A 250 -10.71 -8.70 -1.52
CA TYR A 250 -11.77 -8.85 -0.51
C TYR A 250 -12.00 -10.31 -0.09
N LEU A 251 -11.54 -11.31 -0.86
CA LEU A 251 -11.71 -12.72 -0.52
C LEU A 251 -10.69 -13.20 0.51
N ASP A 252 -11.14 -13.92 1.54
CA ASP A 252 -10.26 -14.47 2.59
C ASP A 252 -9.14 -15.37 2.03
N ALA A 253 -9.46 -16.18 1.02
CA ALA A 253 -8.52 -17.10 0.38
C ALA A 253 -7.38 -16.40 -0.39
N VAL A 254 -7.55 -15.11 -0.74
CA VAL A 254 -6.51 -14.34 -1.44
C VAL A 254 -5.51 -13.80 -0.43
N THR A 255 -4.28 -14.28 -0.53
CA THR A 255 -3.20 -14.00 0.43
C THR A 255 -1.89 -13.58 -0.23
N MET A 256 -1.85 -13.49 -1.56
CA MET A 256 -0.61 -13.30 -2.33
C MET A 256 -0.88 -12.45 -3.58
N PHE A 257 0.18 -11.86 -4.13
CA PHE A 257 0.17 -11.24 -5.45
C PHE A 257 0.42 -12.27 -6.56
N CYS A 258 -0.09 -11.99 -7.76
CA CYS A 258 0.18 -12.73 -8.97
C CYS A 258 1.69 -12.76 -9.28
N ASP A 259 2.31 -13.95 -9.36
CA ASP A 259 3.77 -14.11 -9.56
C ASP A 259 4.15 -14.98 -10.76
N GLY A 260 3.17 -15.47 -11.51
CA GLY A 260 3.39 -16.35 -12.66
C GLY A 260 3.85 -17.76 -12.30
N LYS A 261 3.97 -18.09 -11.00
CA LYS A 261 4.45 -19.38 -10.50
C LYS A 261 3.43 -19.98 -9.53
N GLU A 262 3.49 -19.61 -8.26
CA GLU A 262 2.58 -20.08 -7.22
C GLU A 262 1.16 -19.55 -7.45
N VAL A 263 1.07 -18.29 -7.89
CA VAL A 263 -0.17 -17.65 -8.33
C VAL A 263 -0.08 -17.42 -9.83
N PRO A 264 -0.76 -18.25 -10.66
CA PRO A 264 -0.65 -18.18 -12.11
C PRO A 264 -1.05 -16.81 -12.66
N HIS A 265 -0.24 -16.27 -13.58
CA HIS A 265 -0.50 -15.00 -14.23
C HIS A 265 -1.27 -15.14 -15.53
N ASN A 266 -2.26 -14.27 -15.73
CA ASN A 266 -3.04 -14.20 -16.95
C ASN A 266 -2.65 -12.98 -17.77
N ALA A 267 -1.56 -13.09 -18.52
CA ALA A 267 -1.04 -12.01 -19.36
C ALA A 267 -1.98 -11.57 -20.50
N GLN A 268 -3.03 -12.35 -20.80
CA GLN A 268 -3.99 -12.04 -21.87
C GLN A 268 -5.19 -11.24 -21.41
N ALA A 269 -5.49 -11.26 -20.10
CA ALA A 269 -6.62 -10.52 -19.58
C ALA A 269 -6.42 -9.03 -19.88
N PRO A 270 -7.42 -8.32 -20.45
CA PRO A 270 -7.31 -6.90 -20.77
C PRO A 270 -7.43 -6.00 -19.52
N THR A 271 -6.67 -6.31 -18.47
CA THR A 271 -6.67 -5.58 -17.19
C THR A 271 -5.84 -4.29 -17.28
N PRO A 272 -6.14 -3.28 -16.45
CA PRO A 272 -5.29 -2.10 -16.31
C PRO A 272 -3.81 -2.45 -16.07
N HIS A 273 -3.52 -3.42 -15.20
CA HIS A 273 -2.14 -3.88 -14.97
C HIS A 273 -1.47 -4.39 -16.23
N ASN A 274 -2.12 -5.27 -16.98
CA ASN A 274 -1.51 -5.83 -18.19
C ASN A 274 -1.28 -4.76 -19.26
N GLN A 275 -2.18 -3.79 -19.37
CA GLN A 275 -2.05 -2.66 -20.30
C GLN A 275 -0.88 -1.74 -19.91
N MET A 276 -0.73 -1.44 -18.62
CA MET A 276 0.25 -0.47 -18.14
C MET A 276 1.64 -1.06 -17.88
N CYS A 277 1.73 -2.33 -17.49
CA CYS A 277 2.96 -2.98 -17.01
C CYS A 277 3.57 -3.96 -18.01
N GLY A 278 3.18 -3.88 -19.28
CA GLY A 278 3.71 -4.77 -20.33
C GLY A 278 3.34 -6.24 -20.10
N ARG A 279 2.15 -6.48 -19.52
CA ARG A 279 1.62 -7.83 -19.23
C ARG A 279 2.45 -8.68 -18.26
N ARG A 280 3.36 -8.06 -17.50
CA ARG A 280 4.15 -8.74 -16.47
C ARG A 280 3.27 -9.07 -15.25
N PRO A 281 3.58 -10.12 -14.47
CA PRO A 281 2.93 -10.36 -13.19
C PRO A 281 3.17 -9.21 -12.20
N VAL A 282 2.19 -8.95 -11.34
CA VAL A 282 2.28 -7.90 -10.30
C VAL A 282 3.52 -8.07 -9.43
N TRP A 283 3.82 -9.30 -8.99
CA TRP A 283 4.97 -9.57 -8.13
C TRP A 283 6.32 -9.28 -8.80
N ASP A 284 6.41 -9.41 -10.13
CA ASP A 284 7.62 -9.07 -10.87
C ASP A 284 7.88 -7.56 -10.85
N VAL A 285 6.82 -6.73 -10.92
CA VAL A 285 6.92 -5.27 -10.77
C VAL A 285 7.33 -4.92 -9.34
N ILE A 286 6.67 -5.50 -8.34
CA ILE A 286 6.98 -5.27 -6.92
C ILE A 286 8.44 -5.60 -6.62
N THR A 287 8.94 -6.76 -7.04
CA THR A 287 10.32 -7.18 -6.74
C THR A 287 11.41 -6.35 -7.44
N GLN A 288 11.06 -5.60 -8.48
CA GLN A 288 11.94 -4.64 -9.14
C GLN A 288 11.98 -3.27 -8.43
N HIS A 289 11.03 -2.99 -7.53
CA HIS A 289 11.02 -1.75 -6.75
C HIS A 289 12.27 -1.65 -5.85
N PRO A 290 12.83 -0.45 -5.59
CA PRO A 290 13.98 -0.25 -4.71
C PRO A 290 13.84 -0.87 -3.31
N ASP A 291 12.61 -1.01 -2.81
CA ASP A 291 12.32 -1.70 -1.55
C ASP A 291 12.80 -3.17 -1.54
N PHE A 292 12.92 -3.81 -2.70
CA PHE A 292 13.17 -5.26 -2.84
C PHE A 292 14.27 -5.64 -3.84
N SER A 293 14.56 -4.76 -4.80
CA SER A 293 15.57 -4.97 -5.83
C SER A 293 16.96 -5.16 -5.21
N GLY A 294 17.86 -5.85 -5.92
CA GLY A 294 19.21 -6.10 -5.42
C GLY A 294 19.29 -6.96 -4.15
N GLY A 295 18.20 -7.65 -3.77
CA GLY A 295 18.13 -8.45 -2.55
C GLY A 295 17.85 -7.65 -1.28
N ALA A 296 17.45 -6.38 -1.40
CA ALA A 296 17.00 -5.57 -0.28
C ALA A 296 15.80 -6.23 0.43
N ASN A 297 15.73 -6.09 1.75
CA ASN A 297 14.65 -6.61 2.59
C ASN A 297 14.31 -8.09 2.26
N PRO A 298 15.26 -9.02 2.45
CA PRO A 298 15.02 -10.44 2.17
C PRO A 298 13.94 -10.99 3.11
N PRO A 299 13.28 -12.11 2.76
CA PRO A 299 12.31 -12.75 3.64
C PRO A 299 12.87 -12.95 5.05
N ARG A 300 12.10 -12.57 6.07
CA ARG A 300 12.45 -12.86 7.46
C ARG A 300 12.61 -14.36 7.66
N ASP A 301 13.65 -14.76 8.38
CA ASP A 301 13.94 -16.16 8.66
C ASP A 301 12.96 -16.71 9.71
N ARG A 302 11.80 -17.20 9.23
CA ARG A 302 10.81 -17.90 10.07
C ARG A 302 11.35 -19.19 10.71
N ARG A 303 12.58 -19.63 10.37
CA ARG A 303 13.22 -20.85 10.90
C ARG A 303 14.12 -20.62 12.12
N ARG A 304 14.49 -19.36 12.42
CA ARG A 304 15.41 -19.05 13.53
C ARG A 304 14.74 -19.24 14.90
N THR A 305 13.47 -18.84 14.99
CA THR A 305 12.59 -19.07 16.15
C THR A 305 12.43 -20.56 16.47
N THR A 306 12.34 -21.39 15.42
CA THR A 306 12.24 -22.86 15.56
C THR A 306 13.52 -23.45 16.15
N ARG A 307 14.70 -22.92 15.80
CA ARG A 307 15.99 -23.49 16.26
C ARG A 307 16.34 -23.13 17.70
N GLU A 308 15.82 -22.01 18.20
CA GLU A 308 15.94 -21.60 19.60
C GLU A 308 14.93 -22.37 20.45
N ALA A 309 13.68 -22.54 19.97
CA ALA A 309 12.68 -23.38 20.63
C ALA A 309 13.07 -24.87 20.71
N ILE A 310 13.64 -25.45 19.64
CA ILE A 310 14.11 -26.85 19.62
C ILE A 310 15.24 -27.07 20.63
N LYS A 311 16.11 -26.08 20.87
CA LYS A 311 17.20 -26.21 21.84
C LYS A 311 16.71 -26.24 23.28
N GLU A 312 15.68 -25.47 23.61
CA GLU A 312 15.04 -25.53 24.94
C GLU A 312 14.31 -26.87 25.13
N GLU A 313 13.77 -27.45 24.06
CA GLU A 313 13.09 -28.75 24.08
C GLU A 313 14.05 -29.95 24.24
N GLU A 314 15.20 -29.94 23.56
CA GLU A 314 16.25 -30.98 23.72
C GLU A 314 16.81 -31.03 25.16
N GLU A 315 16.86 -29.89 25.87
CA GLU A 315 17.26 -29.83 27.28
C GLU A 315 16.18 -30.34 28.24
N GLU A 316 14.89 -30.12 27.95
CA GLU A 316 13.78 -30.62 28.77
C GLU A 316 13.56 -32.13 28.61
N ASP A 317 13.61 -32.66 27.40
CA ASP A 317 13.44 -34.10 27.14
C ASP A 317 14.61 -34.93 27.73
N MET A 318 15.86 -34.45 27.63
CA MET A 318 17.01 -35.09 28.29
C MET A 318 16.88 -35.14 29.82
N ASN A 319 16.20 -34.17 30.44
CA ASN A 319 15.98 -34.15 31.88
C ASN A 319 14.80 -35.05 32.31
N LYS A 320 13.86 -35.31 31.42
CA LYS A 320 12.72 -36.21 31.65
C LYS A 320 13.11 -37.68 31.52
N ASP A 321 13.89 -38.04 30.51
CA ASP A 321 14.38 -39.42 30.30
C ASP A 321 15.32 -39.89 31.42
N LYS A 322 16.11 -38.97 31.99
CA LYS A 322 16.94 -39.26 33.18
C LYS A 322 16.12 -39.52 34.44
N ARG A 323 14.86 -39.07 34.49
CA ARG A 323 13.96 -39.25 35.62
C ARG A 323 13.24 -40.59 35.54
N THR A 324 12.81 -40.99 34.35
CA THR A 324 12.14 -42.27 34.08
C THR A 324 13.09 -43.46 34.18
N MET A 325 14.33 -43.36 33.66
CA MET A 325 15.32 -44.45 33.84
C MET A 325 15.67 -44.71 35.32
N LYS A 326 15.55 -43.68 36.17
CA LYS A 326 15.79 -43.80 37.61
C LYS A 326 14.62 -44.47 38.34
N GLU A 327 13.40 -44.33 37.83
CA GLU A 327 12.20 -44.97 38.37
C GLU A 327 12.09 -46.43 37.91
N GLU A 328 12.56 -46.78 36.70
CA GLU A 328 12.60 -48.16 36.20
C GLU A 328 13.72 -49.01 36.85
N GLU A 329 14.89 -48.42 37.17
CA GLU A 329 15.94 -49.11 37.94
C GLU A 329 15.54 -49.42 39.39
N GLU A 330 14.60 -48.65 39.97
CA GLU A 330 14.08 -48.90 41.34
C GLU A 330 12.96 -49.98 41.36
N GLU A 331 12.35 -50.30 40.21
CA GLU A 331 11.31 -51.36 40.10
C GLU A 331 11.85 -52.74 39.67
N GLU A 332 13.06 -52.84 39.11
CA GLU A 332 13.65 -54.15 38.70
C GLU A 332 14.31 -54.95 39.84
N GLU A 333 14.40 -54.43 41.07
CA GLU A 333 15.03 -55.15 42.20
C GLU A 333 14.11 -56.14 42.96
N GLU A 334 12.83 -56.29 42.57
CA GLU A 334 11.91 -57.19 43.27
C GLU A 334 11.10 -58.10 42.32
N LYS A 335 11.64 -59.28 41.99
CA LYS A 335 10.84 -60.45 41.58
C LYS A 335 11.64 -61.76 41.59
N ASP A 336 11.27 -62.68 42.48
CA ASP A 336 11.69 -64.09 42.48
C ASP A 336 10.48 -65.04 42.57
N THR A 337 10.46 -66.06 41.68
CA THR A 337 9.64 -67.31 41.62
C THR A 337 8.10 -67.23 41.66
N THR A 338 7.26 -68.07 41.01
CA THR A 338 7.32 -69.28 40.15
C THR A 338 5.93 -69.49 39.49
N MET A 339 5.87 -70.30 38.42
CA MET A 339 4.71 -70.67 37.60
C MET A 339 3.56 -71.40 38.33
N ASP A 340 2.32 -70.96 38.08
CA ASP A 340 1.15 -71.76 37.65
C ASP A 340 -0.16 -70.92 37.69
N GLU A 341 -0.39 -69.98 36.76
CA GLU A 341 -1.66 -69.20 36.67
C GLU A 341 -1.98 -68.76 35.22
N GLU A 342 -2.26 -69.67 34.28
CA GLU A 342 -2.49 -69.29 32.86
C GLU A 342 -3.85 -68.63 32.55
N GLU A 343 -4.87 -68.68 33.42
CA GLU A 343 -6.15 -67.97 33.21
C GLU A 343 -6.23 -66.60 33.91
N GLU A 344 -5.65 -66.46 35.11
CA GLU A 344 -5.60 -65.17 35.83
C GLU A 344 -4.59 -64.20 35.18
N GLU A 345 -3.55 -64.74 34.56
CA GLU A 345 -2.55 -63.97 33.82
C GLU A 345 -3.11 -63.42 32.50
N GLU A 346 -4.11 -64.08 31.87
CA GLU A 346 -4.75 -63.57 30.65
C GLU A 346 -5.71 -62.40 30.92
N GLU A 347 -6.45 -62.42 32.04
CA GLU A 347 -7.24 -61.28 32.50
C GLU A 347 -6.35 -60.11 32.95
N LYS A 348 -5.28 -60.38 33.72
CA LYS A 348 -4.29 -59.36 34.09
C LYS A 348 -3.64 -58.74 32.85
N LYS A 349 -3.26 -59.53 31.84
CA LYS A 349 -2.72 -59.02 30.56
C LYS A 349 -3.73 -58.16 29.80
N LYS A 350 -5.02 -58.51 29.80
CA LYS A 350 -6.08 -57.69 29.14
C LYS A 350 -6.31 -56.37 29.87
N GLU A 351 -6.29 -56.38 31.20
CA GLU A 351 -6.42 -55.18 32.02
C GLU A 351 -5.19 -54.26 31.86
N GLU A 352 -3.98 -54.83 31.83
CA GLU A 352 -2.74 -54.12 31.58
C GLU A 352 -2.69 -53.49 30.17
N ILE A 353 -3.17 -54.20 29.14
CA ILE A 353 -3.30 -53.68 27.77
C ILE A 353 -4.30 -52.51 27.71
N ASN A 354 -5.42 -52.59 28.43
CA ASN A 354 -6.41 -51.52 28.49
C ASN A 354 -5.88 -50.28 29.24
N THR A 355 -5.12 -50.49 30.30
CA THR A 355 -4.44 -49.41 31.04
C THR A 355 -3.41 -48.72 30.15
N LYS A 356 -2.53 -49.49 29.47
CA LYS A 356 -1.54 -48.98 28.51
C LYS A 356 -2.18 -48.23 27.33
N LYS A 357 -3.32 -48.70 26.80
CA LYS A 357 -4.09 -47.98 25.77
C LYS A 357 -4.64 -46.65 26.27
N THR A 358 -5.10 -46.62 27.52
CA THR A 358 -5.66 -45.40 28.14
C THR A 358 -4.56 -44.38 28.40
N GLU A 359 -3.38 -44.81 28.86
CA GLU A 359 -2.21 -43.95 29.05
C GLU A 359 -1.68 -43.41 27.72
N HIS A 360 -1.55 -44.24 26.69
CA HIS A 360 -1.13 -43.81 25.37
C HIS A 360 -2.11 -42.78 24.74
N THR A 361 -3.41 -42.90 25.03
CA THR A 361 -4.41 -41.92 24.60
C THR A 361 -4.25 -40.59 25.35
N LYS A 362 -4.01 -40.63 26.67
CA LYS A 362 -3.73 -39.44 27.49
C LYS A 362 -2.44 -38.74 27.07
N GLU A 363 -1.40 -39.49 26.71
CA GLU A 363 -0.16 -38.91 26.19
C GLU A 363 -0.36 -38.22 24.84
N LYS A 364 -1.11 -38.83 23.92
CA LYS A 364 -1.46 -38.19 22.64
C LYS A 364 -2.27 -36.91 22.82
N GLU A 365 -3.19 -36.87 23.79
CA GLU A 365 -3.92 -35.65 24.12
C GLU A 365 -2.99 -34.58 24.70
N LYS A 366 -2.11 -34.93 25.63
CA LYS A 366 -1.10 -34.01 26.18
C LYS A 366 -0.17 -33.45 25.09
N GLU A 367 0.31 -34.30 24.18
CA GLU A 367 1.16 -33.90 23.07
C GLU A 367 0.42 -32.94 22.11
N LYS A 368 -0.86 -33.21 21.84
CA LYS A 368 -1.72 -32.32 21.04
C LYS A 368 -1.89 -30.96 21.73
N THR A 369 -2.16 -30.93 23.04
CA THR A 369 -2.29 -29.68 23.79
C THR A 369 -0.98 -28.91 23.86
N LYS A 370 0.17 -29.60 24.00
CA LYS A 370 1.51 -28.98 23.96
C LYS A 370 1.74 -28.28 22.62
N LYS A 371 1.49 -28.97 21.51
CA LYS A 371 1.60 -28.42 20.15
C LYS A 371 0.67 -27.22 19.90
N GLU A 372 -0.56 -27.25 20.42
CA GLU A 372 -1.47 -26.11 20.33
C GLU A 372 -1.00 -24.90 21.14
N MET A 373 -0.44 -25.11 22.33
CA MET A 373 0.15 -24.04 23.14
C MET A 373 1.41 -23.44 22.49
N GLU A 374 2.29 -24.28 21.94
CA GLU A 374 3.49 -23.83 21.20
C GLU A 374 3.11 -23.00 19.97
N LYS A 375 2.13 -23.48 19.18
CA LYS A 375 1.63 -22.74 18.03
C LYS A 375 1.11 -21.35 18.45
N ARG A 376 0.38 -21.26 19.55
CA ARG A 376 -0.12 -19.98 20.08
C ARG A 376 1.00 -19.05 20.53
N LYS A 377 2.02 -19.56 21.22
CA LYS A 377 3.19 -18.77 21.62
C LYS A 377 3.94 -18.22 20.39
N GLN A 378 4.11 -19.05 19.37
CA GLN A 378 4.72 -18.64 18.12
C GLN A 378 3.90 -17.56 17.40
N GLU A 379 2.58 -17.74 17.29
CA GLU A 379 1.67 -16.74 16.71
C GLU A 379 1.75 -15.40 17.49
N GLU A 380 1.89 -15.45 18.82
CA GLU A 380 2.04 -14.27 19.67
C GLU A 380 3.38 -13.53 19.47
N GLU A 381 4.48 -14.26 19.30
CA GLU A 381 5.79 -13.65 18.99
C GLU A 381 5.83 -13.05 17.59
N GLU A 382 5.27 -13.74 16.60
CA GLU A 382 5.13 -13.21 15.25
C GLU A 382 4.28 -11.94 15.25
N ASP A 383 3.18 -11.93 16.00
CA ASP A 383 2.30 -10.77 16.18
C ASP A 383 3.03 -9.58 16.83
N LYS A 384 3.85 -9.82 17.86
CA LYS A 384 4.68 -8.76 18.47
C LYS A 384 5.68 -8.17 17.48
N GLN A 385 6.25 -8.98 16.60
CA GLN A 385 7.20 -8.49 15.59
C GLN A 385 6.53 -7.72 14.45
N LEU A 386 5.20 -7.80 14.32
CA LEU A 386 4.40 -7.09 13.33
C LEU A 386 3.59 -5.94 13.95
N GLU A 387 3.87 -5.60 15.21
CA GLU A 387 3.21 -4.52 15.93
C GLU A 387 3.52 -3.15 15.29
N VAL A 388 2.47 -2.36 15.12
CA VAL A 388 2.58 -1.00 14.55
C VAL A 388 2.59 0.01 15.68
N THR A 389 3.62 0.84 15.70
CA THR A 389 3.72 1.98 16.61
C THR A 389 3.05 3.22 16.00
N PHE A 390 2.28 3.93 16.81
CA PHE A 390 1.52 5.10 16.37
C PHE A 390 1.98 6.36 17.10
N LYS A 391 2.20 7.43 16.33
CA LYS A 391 2.36 8.80 16.84
C LYS A 391 1.14 9.61 16.40
N ILE A 392 0.43 10.22 17.35
CA ILE A 392 -0.70 11.09 17.03
C ILE A 392 -0.25 12.52 17.24
N ILE A 393 -0.43 13.34 16.22
CA ILE A 393 0.06 14.71 16.19
C ILE A 393 -1.06 15.62 15.77
N GLN A 394 -1.32 16.63 16.60
CA GLN A 394 -2.32 17.65 16.32
C GLN A 394 -1.58 18.93 15.94
N LEU A 395 -1.97 19.51 14.81
CA LEU A 395 -1.39 20.73 14.27
C LEU A 395 -2.02 21.96 14.94
N GLU A 396 -1.28 23.06 14.98
CA GLU A 396 -1.77 24.34 15.52
C GLU A 396 -2.67 25.05 14.48
N LYS A 397 -3.57 25.92 14.95
CA LYS A 397 -4.39 26.78 14.07
C LYS A 397 -3.57 28.00 13.64
N GLU A 398 -3.79 28.50 12.42
CA GLU A 398 -3.16 29.74 11.91
C GLU A 398 -3.31 30.90 12.91
N GLU A 399 -4.51 31.07 13.50
CA GLU A 399 -4.80 32.15 14.46
C GLU A 399 -3.95 32.08 15.75
N GLU A 400 -3.60 30.88 16.24
CA GLU A 400 -2.75 30.74 17.44
C GLU A 400 -1.27 31.04 17.15
N GLU A 401 -0.83 30.93 15.89
CA GLU A 401 0.52 31.32 15.49
C GLU A 401 0.61 32.84 15.27
N GLU A 402 -0.41 33.47 14.66
CA GLU A 402 -0.48 34.94 14.56
C GLU A 402 -0.48 35.61 15.95
N GLU A 403 -1.23 35.09 16.93
CA GLU A 403 -1.20 35.62 18.30
C GLU A 403 0.18 35.44 18.98
N LYS A 404 0.85 34.30 18.75
CA LYS A 404 2.21 34.06 19.28
C LYS A 404 3.26 34.93 18.58
N GLU A 405 3.16 35.11 17.27
CA GLU A 405 4.04 36.00 16.50
C GLU A 405 3.82 37.46 16.92
N GLU A 406 2.57 37.90 17.15
CA GLU A 406 2.27 39.23 17.69
C GLU A 406 2.82 39.41 19.12
N GLU A 407 2.69 38.40 19.99
CA GLU A 407 3.28 38.41 21.34
C GLU A 407 4.82 38.45 21.30
N GLU A 408 5.46 37.65 20.46
CA GLU A 408 6.91 37.65 20.27
C GLU A 408 7.42 38.97 19.64
N GLU A 409 6.65 39.56 18.71
CA GLU A 409 6.97 40.86 18.12
C GLU A 409 6.77 42.01 19.14
N GLU A 410 5.76 41.94 20.01
CA GLU A 410 5.60 42.85 21.15
C GLU A 410 6.76 42.74 22.15
N GLU A 411 7.23 41.52 22.43
CA GLU A 411 8.36 41.26 23.32
C GLU A 411 9.68 41.74 22.69
N ALA A 412 9.86 41.56 21.39
CA ALA A 412 10.99 42.08 20.61
C ALA A 412 10.98 43.62 20.52
N LYS A 413 9.81 44.25 20.40
CA LYS A 413 9.64 45.71 20.43
C LYS A 413 9.97 46.30 21.80
N LYS A 414 9.59 45.62 22.89
CA LYS A 414 10.00 45.99 24.27
C LYS A 414 11.51 45.86 24.51
N ASN A 415 12.18 44.92 23.85
CA ASN A 415 13.63 44.73 23.96
C ASN A 415 14.46 45.64 23.03
N THR A 416 13.86 46.25 22.00
CA THR A 416 14.57 47.13 21.05
C THR A 416 14.45 48.63 21.36
N GLU A 417 13.71 49.03 22.40
CA GLU A 417 13.59 50.43 22.81
C GLU A 417 14.84 50.99 23.54
N ASN A 418 15.98 50.29 23.46
CA ASN A 418 17.22 50.67 24.14
C ASN A 418 18.47 50.77 23.25
N ASP A 419 18.32 50.91 21.93
CA ASP A 419 19.47 51.31 21.10
C ASP A 419 19.10 52.33 20.02
N LYS A 420 19.48 53.59 20.27
CA LYS A 420 19.43 54.70 19.32
C LYS A 420 20.85 54.95 18.78
N PHE A 421 20.91 55.21 17.47
CA PHE A 421 21.70 56.27 16.80
C PHE A 421 23.03 55.90 16.05
N TYR A 422 23.01 55.83 14.69
CA TYR A 422 23.61 56.75 13.68
C TYR A 422 23.77 56.09 12.27
N PRO A 423 23.71 56.86 11.15
CA PRO A 423 23.63 56.35 9.76
C PRO A 423 24.91 56.60 8.91
N LYS A 424 24.89 56.11 7.64
CA LYS A 424 25.76 56.36 6.44
C LYS A 424 26.40 55.06 5.90
N ASN A 425 26.64 54.81 4.61
CA ASN A 425 26.54 55.56 3.36
C ASN A 425 26.62 54.56 2.17
N GLU A 426 26.12 55.00 1.00
CA GLU A 426 26.32 54.40 -0.33
C GLU A 426 27.81 54.18 -0.70
N THR A 427 28.09 53.20 -1.55
CA THR A 427 29.00 53.34 -2.72
C THR A 427 28.82 52.20 -3.73
N ASP A 428 28.90 52.60 -5.01
CA ASP A 428 28.87 51.82 -6.25
C ASP A 428 30.05 50.86 -6.46
N GLY A 429 29.87 49.85 -7.33
CA GLY A 429 30.98 49.05 -7.88
C GLY A 429 30.62 48.04 -8.97
N ARG A 430 30.94 48.39 -10.23
CA ARG A 430 30.79 47.67 -11.53
C ARG A 430 31.67 46.41 -11.74
N GLY A 431 31.24 45.56 -12.69
CA GLY A 431 32.06 44.74 -13.62
C GLY A 431 31.60 43.27 -13.71
N GLY A 432 31.02 42.72 -14.80
CA GLY A 432 31.57 42.45 -16.15
C GLY A 432 32.19 41.03 -16.18
N GLY A 433 32.02 40.07 -17.11
CA GLY A 433 31.31 39.89 -18.39
C GLY A 433 31.82 38.58 -19.06
N GLY A 434 31.05 38.01 -20.00
CA GLY A 434 31.45 36.99 -21.02
C GLY A 434 31.37 35.50 -20.59
N GLY A 435 30.99 34.50 -21.41
CA GLY A 435 30.60 34.40 -22.82
C GLY A 435 30.93 33.01 -23.41
N GLY A 436 30.06 32.45 -24.28
CA GLY A 436 30.30 31.30 -25.20
C GLY A 436 29.86 29.92 -24.69
N GLY A 437 29.27 28.98 -25.45
CA GLY A 437 28.94 28.85 -26.88
C GLY A 437 29.13 27.39 -27.37
N GLY A 438 28.20 26.85 -28.18
CA GLY A 438 28.28 25.58 -28.94
C GLY A 438 27.28 24.50 -28.47
N GLY A 439 26.42 23.84 -29.28
CA GLY A 439 26.30 23.68 -30.74
C GLY A 439 26.62 22.23 -31.16
N GLY A 440 25.65 21.48 -31.68
CA GLY A 440 25.86 20.16 -32.30
C GLY A 440 24.59 19.28 -32.40
N GLU A 441 24.06 19.16 -33.62
CA GLU A 441 23.01 18.25 -34.11
C GLU A 441 23.58 16.84 -34.37
N GLU A 442 22.73 15.80 -34.40
CA GLU A 442 22.80 14.71 -35.40
C GLU A 442 21.49 13.89 -35.40
N GLU A 443 20.96 13.69 -36.61
CA GLU A 443 19.71 13.02 -36.97
C GLU A 443 19.93 11.52 -37.32
N GLU A 444 18.80 10.86 -37.58
CA GLU A 444 18.62 9.65 -38.42
C GLU A 444 18.89 8.27 -37.82
N GLU A 445 17.79 7.57 -37.51
CA GLU A 445 17.57 6.15 -37.87
C GLU A 445 16.03 5.89 -37.87
N GLU A 446 15.38 6.20 -38.99
CA GLU A 446 14.07 5.66 -39.37
C GLU A 446 14.31 4.62 -40.46
N GLU A 447 13.97 3.35 -40.24
CA GLU A 447 13.43 2.41 -41.23
C GLU A 447 13.29 1.02 -40.59
N GLU A 448 12.09 0.70 -40.10
CA GLU A 448 11.45 -0.62 -40.15
C GLU A 448 10.18 -0.54 -39.28
N GLU A 449 9.01 -0.31 -39.90
CA GLU A 449 7.67 -0.74 -39.44
C GLU A 449 6.59 -0.16 -40.38
N GLU A 450 6.59 -0.57 -41.65
CA GLU A 450 5.39 -0.50 -42.50
C GLU A 450 4.68 -1.84 -42.43
N GLU A 451 3.76 -2.01 -41.48
CA GLU A 451 2.51 -2.79 -41.64
C GLU A 451 1.63 -2.71 -40.38
N GLU A 452 0.89 -1.59 -40.25
CA GLU A 452 -0.50 -1.53 -39.73
C GLU A 452 -0.93 -0.05 -39.62
N ARG A 453 -1.21 0.59 -40.77
CA ARG A 453 -1.74 1.96 -40.79
C ARG A 453 -3.24 1.94 -40.44
N ILE A 454 -3.55 1.59 -39.20
CA ILE A 454 -4.85 1.89 -38.58
C ILE A 454 -4.97 3.42 -38.57
N TYR A 455 -6.06 3.95 -39.11
CA TYR A 455 -6.28 5.39 -39.33
C TYR A 455 -6.23 6.14 -37.98
N ALA A 456 -5.07 6.67 -37.60
CA ALA A 456 -4.92 7.36 -36.32
C ALA A 456 -5.72 8.69 -36.33
N PRO A 457 -6.75 8.84 -35.49
CA PRO A 457 -7.59 10.04 -35.49
C PRO A 457 -6.82 11.30 -35.08
N ARG A 458 -7.33 12.46 -35.48
CA ARG A 458 -6.77 13.77 -35.11
C ARG A 458 -7.67 14.43 -34.07
N PHE A 459 -7.08 14.88 -32.98
CA PHE A 459 -7.79 15.54 -31.89
C PHE A 459 -7.40 17.01 -31.81
N VAL A 460 -8.40 17.87 -31.53
CA VAL A 460 -8.18 19.29 -31.21
C VAL A 460 -8.87 19.56 -29.88
N LEU A 461 -8.09 19.86 -28.85
CA LEU A 461 -8.58 20.20 -27.52
C LEU A 461 -8.69 21.72 -27.41
N LEU A 462 -9.89 22.22 -27.13
CA LEU A 462 -10.17 23.63 -26.91
C LEU A 462 -10.39 23.84 -25.40
N LEU A 463 -9.47 24.55 -24.75
CA LEU A 463 -9.42 24.72 -23.31
C LEU A 463 -9.69 26.18 -22.93
N ASP A 464 -10.71 26.39 -22.11
CA ASP A 464 -10.96 27.66 -21.44
C ASP A 464 -10.04 27.77 -20.23
N LEU A 465 -9.15 28.76 -20.24
CA LEU A 465 -8.24 29.10 -19.14
C LEU A 465 -8.56 30.50 -18.57
N SER A 466 -9.82 30.93 -18.66
CA SER A 466 -10.29 32.14 -17.99
C SER A 466 -10.23 31.99 -16.46
N GLY A 467 -10.13 33.11 -15.73
CA GLY A 467 -10.07 33.07 -14.25
C GLY A 467 -11.29 32.44 -13.56
N SER A 468 -12.42 32.25 -14.26
CA SER A 468 -13.53 31.45 -13.75
C SER A 468 -13.22 29.95 -13.64
N MET A 469 -12.15 29.49 -14.28
CA MET A 469 -11.71 28.09 -14.27
C MET A 469 -10.67 27.79 -13.19
N ASP A 470 -10.16 28.78 -12.45
CA ASP A 470 -9.05 28.60 -11.49
C ASP A 470 -9.33 27.50 -10.45
N ALA A 471 -10.53 27.52 -9.86
CA ALA A 471 -10.97 26.49 -8.91
C ALA A 471 -11.16 25.10 -9.54
N TYR A 472 -11.18 25.01 -10.88
CA TYR A 472 -11.41 23.77 -11.63
C TYR A 472 -10.18 23.29 -12.41
N MET A 473 -9.06 24.03 -12.36
CA MET A 473 -7.86 23.71 -13.12
C MET A 473 -7.28 22.33 -12.78
N GLY A 474 -7.39 21.90 -11.52
CA GLY A 474 -7.02 20.54 -11.10
C GLY A 474 -7.84 19.47 -11.81
N TYR A 475 -9.17 19.61 -11.82
CA TYR A 475 -10.08 18.67 -12.49
C TYR A 475 -9.91 18.66 -14.01
N LEU A 476 -9.75 19.84 -14.63
CA LEU A 476 -9.51 19.96 -16.05
C LEU A 476 -8.20 19.25 -16.44
N THR A 477 -7.14 19.45 -15.67
CA THR A 477 -5.84 18.79 -15.89
C THR A 477 -5.95 17.28 -15.72
N GLY A 478 -6.66 16.80 -14.70
CA GLY A 478 -6.92 15.37 -14.49
C GLY A 478 -7.70 14.74 -15.64
N ALA A 479 -8.78 15.39 -16.08
CA ALA A 479 -9.62 14.91 -17.19
C ALA A 479 -8.84 14.84 -18.51
N LEU A 480 -8.02 15.85 -18.80
CA LEU A 480 -7.19 15.88 -20.01
C LEU A 480 -6.12 14.78 -20.00
N LYS A 481 -5.48 14.56 -18.84
CA LYS A 481 -4.51 13.47 -18.68
C LYS A 481 -5.17 12.10 -18.88
N SER A 482 -6.33 11.87 -18.28
CA SER A 482 -7.10 10.63 -18.46
C SER A 482 -7.57 10.44 -19.90
N PHE A 483 -8.05 11.50 -20.56
CA PHE A 483 -8.44 11.45 -21.97
C PHE A 483 -7.26 11.05 -22.86
N VAL A 484 -6.11 11.71 -22.71
CA VAL A 484 -4.91 11.41 -23.51
C VAL A 484 -4.39 9.99 -23.22
N ARG A 485 -4.46 9.52 -21.97
CA ARG A 485 -3.91 8.24 -21.57
C ARG A 485 -4.77 7.04 -21.93
N TYR A 486 -6.09 7.17 -21.80
CA TYR A 486 -7.01 6.03 -21.93
C TYR A 486 -7.84 6.04 -23.21
N LEU A 487 -8.04 7.21 -23.84
CA LEU A 487 -8.97 7.37 -24.96
C LEU A 487 -8.30 7.76 -26.28
N VAL A 488 -7.05 8.25 -26.25
CA VAL A 488 -6.31 8.62 -27.48
C VAL A 488 -5.43 7.44 -27.94
N PRO A 489 -5.72 6.83 -29.11
CA PRO A 489 -4.90 5.73 -29.63
C PRO A 489 -3.46 6.18 -29.95
N THR A 490 -2.50 5.27 -29.78
CA THR A 490 -1.08 5.48 -30.13
C THR A 490 -0.95 5.90 -31.60
N GLY A 491 -0.15 6.93 -31.88
CA GLY A 491 0.05 7.48 -33.23
C GLY A 491 -0.95 8.58 -33.64
N SER A 492 -1.95 8.87 -32.82
CA SER A 492 -2.89 9.99 -33.04
C SER A 492 -2.18 11.34 -32.97
N LYS A 493 -2.60 12.31 -33.81
CA LYS A 493 -2.09 13.69 -33.76
C LYS A 493 -3.02 14.55 -32.91
N MET A 494 -2.47 15.34 -32.01
CA MET A 494 -3.26 16.20 -31.13
C MET A 494 -2.80 17.66 -31.24
N ALA A 495 -3.76 18.58 -31.23
CA ALA A 495 -3.53 20.00 -31.05
C ALA A 495 -4.22 20.46 -29.76
N VAL A 496 -3.57 21.29 -28.97
CA VAL A 496 -4.18 21.97 -27.84
C VAL A 496 -4.27 23.45 -28.17
N LEU A 497 -5.49 23.98 -28.12
CA LEU A 497 -5.80 25.40 -28.17
C LEU A 497 -6.31 25.83 -26.81
N SER A 498 -5.58 26.71 -26.14
CA SER A 498 -6.08 27.39 -24.95
C SER A 498 -6.48 28.82 -25.27
N PHE A 499 -7.59 29.27 -24.70
CA PHE A 499 -7.98 30.67 -24.70
C PHE A 499 -8.18 31.14 -23.26
N ALA A 500 -7.51 32.24 -22.93
CA ALA A 500 -7.80 33.06 -21.76
C ALA A 500 -8.37 34.39 -22.27
N ASN A 501 -8.58 35.39 -21.40
CA ASN A 501 -9.11 36.71 -21.78
C ASN A 501 -8.17 37.55 -22.69
N THR A 502 -7.26 36.89 -23.40
CA THR A 502 -6.26 37.45 -24.32
C THR A 502 -6.63 37.18 -25.78
N THR A 503 -6.33 38.13 -26.66
CA THR A 503 -6.77 38.16 -28.07
C THR A 503 -6.16 37.10 -29.00
N HIS A 504 -5.32 36.19 -28.51
CA HIS A 504 -4.65 35.16 -29.32
C HIS A 504 -4.69 33.78 -28.65
N PRO A 505 -5.16 32.73 -29.35
CA PRO A 505 -5.11 31.36 -28.84
C PRO A 505 -3.68 30.81 -28.91
N ASN A 506 -3.23 30.15 -27.85
CA ASN A 506 -1.97 29.41 -27.85
C ASN A 506 -2.20 28.03 -28.49
N VAL A 507 -1.48 27.72 -29.56
CA VAL A 507 -1.59 26.44 -30.29
C VAL A 507 -0.31 25.62 -30.09
N LYS A 508 -0.44 24.43 -29.49
CA LYS A 508 0.67 23.45 -29.39
C LYS A 508 0.27 22.16 -30.09
N LEU A 509 1.09 21.72 -31.05
CA LEU A 509 0.95 20.43 -31.72
C LEU A 509 1.77 19.37 -30.97
N VAL A 510 1.15 18.23 -30.66
CA VAL A 510 1.77 17.13 -29.91
C VAL A 510 1.40 15.80 -30.58
N ARG A 511 2.36 14.87 -30.68
CA ARG A 511 2.13 13.51 -31.17
C ARG A 511 1.74 12.63 -29.98
N GLY A 512 0.62 11.92 -30.06
CA GLY A 512 0.13 11.06 -28.97
C GLY A 512 0.90 9.73 -28.91
N GLY A 513 1.41 9.39 -27.72
CA GLY A 513 1.90 8.04 -27.40
C GLY A 513 3.40 7.79 -27.47
N GLY A 514 4.26 8.81 -27.37
CA GLY A 514 5.72 8.64 -27.24
C GLY A 514 6.22 9.06 -25.86
N GLY A 515 7.02 8.22 -25.20
CA GLY A 515 7.59 8.43 -23.86
C GLY A 515 8.69 9.49 -23.79
N GLU A 516 8.49 10.66 -24.42
CA GLU A 516 9.42 11.78 -24.29
C GLU A 516 9.05 12.67 -23.11
N ARG A 517 10.03 12.77 -22.21
CA ARG A 517 10.10 13.63 -21.03
C ARG A 517 9.61 15.05 -21.36
N TRP A 518 8.57 15.52 -20.66
CA TRP A 518 8.15 16.91 -20.71
C TRP A 518 9.26 17.78 -20.11
N GLY A 519 10.13 18.31 -20.97
CA GLY A 519 11.11 19.32 -20.60
C GLY A 519 10.38 20.58 -20.12
N GLY A 520 10.52 20.87 -18.83
CA GLY A 520 10.05 22.10 -18.23
C GLY A 520 10.75 23.30 -18.86
N ARG A 521 9.95 24.23 -19.38
CA ARG A 521 10.29 25.64 -19.34
C ARG A 521 9.26 26.31 -18.45
N GLU A 522 9.76 26.97 -17.40
CA GLU A 522 8.99 27.90 -16.57
C GLU A 522 8.13 28.79 -17.47
N VAL A 523 6.82 28.78 -17.21
CA VAL A 523 5.95 29.86 -17.66
C VAL A 523 6.03 30.89 -16.55
N THR A 524 6.77 31.97 -16.81
CA THR A 524 6.73 33.18 -16.00
C THR A 524 5.33 33.80 -16.09
N SER A 525 4.83 34.25 -14.93
CA SER A 525 3.57 34.94 -14.70
C SER A 525 3.17 35.95 -15.79
N GLY A 526 1.91 35.87 -16.22
CA GLY A 526 1.20 36.86 -17.03
C GLY A 526 -0.29 36.62 -16.96
#